data_AF-A0A420DHJ3-F1
#
_entry.id   AF-A0A420DHJ3-F1
#
_cell.length_a   1.000
_cell.length_b   1.000
_cell.length_c   1.000
_cell.angle_alpha   90.00
_cell.angle_beta   90.00
_cell.angle_gamma   90.00
#
_symmetry.space_group_name_H-M   'P 1'
#
loop_
_entity.id
_entity.type
_entity.pdbx_description
1 polymer ?
#
loop_
_entity_poly.entity_id
_entity_poly.type
_entity_poly.pdbx_seq_one_letter_code
_entity_poly.pdbx_strand_id
1 'polypeptide(L)' 'MSNPRATFKQVDVTRAAKGALAAGLPVERVEICRDGKIIIFVQQGVATSQNDWDRP' A
#
# COMPACT_ATOMS: atom_id res chain seq x y z
N MET A 1 23.21 13.31 20.23
CA MET A 1 22.02 12.70 19.61
C MET A 1 22.39 11.32 19.11
N SER A 2 21.75 10.26 19.60
CA SER A 2 21.89 8.93 18.97
C SER A 2 21.12 8.92 17.65
N ASN A 3 21.72 8.40 16.58
CA ASN A 3 21.07 8.20 15.29
C ASN A 3 20.93 6.69 15.08
N PRO A 4 19.88 6.05 15.64
CA PRO A 4 19.67 4.62 15.47
C PRO A 4 19.55 4.30 13.98
N ARG A 5 20.12 3.17 13.57
CA ARG A 5 20.05 2.73 12.18
C ARG A 5 18.58 2.57 11.77
N ALA A 6 18.22 3.11 10.62
CA ALA A 6 16.89 2.91 10.04
C ALA A 6 16.65 1.41 9.80
N THR A 7 15.44 0.93 10.10
CA THR A 7 15.03 -0.48 9.94
C THR A 7 14.70 -0.85 8.50
N PHE A 8 14.67 0.13 7.60
CA PHE A 8 14.39 -0.04 6.18
C PHE A 8 15.29 0.90 5.35
N LYS A 9 15.42 0.61 4.05
CA LYS A 9 16.08 1.52 3.10
C LYS A 9 15.06 2.20 2.21
N GLN A 10 15.36 3.41 1.76
CA GLN A 10 14.53 4.13 0.79
C GLN A 10 14.33 3.35 -0.51
N VAL A 11 15.34 2.57 -0.93
CA VAL A 11 15.25 1.73 -2.13
C VAL A 11 14.20 0.63 -1.99
N ASP A 12 13.99 0.10 -0.79
CA ASP A 12 13.03 -0.97 -0.55
C ASP A 12 11.59 -0.44 -0.70
N VAL A 13 11.32 0.72 -0.10
CA VAL A 13 10.03 1.44 -0.24
C VAL A 13 9.75 1.76 -1.70
N THR A 14 10.76 2.27 -2.41
CA THR A 14 10.63 2.64 -3.83
C THR A 14 10.32 1.40 -4.70
N ARG A 15 11.02 0.29 -4.47
CA ARG A 15 10.82 -0.96 -5.21
C ARG A 15 9.44 -1.54 -4.95
N ALA A 16 9.01 -1.57 -3.69
CA ALA A 16 7.70 -2.10 -3.32
C ALA A 16 6.56 -1.28 -3.96
N ALA A 17 6.61 0.05 -3.85
CA ALA A 17 5.60 0.92 -4.45
C ALA A 17 5.55 0.81 -5.98
N LYS A 18 6.72 0.81 -6.65
CA LYS A 18 6.78 0.63 -8.11
C LYS A 18 6.31 -0.75 -8.55
N GLY A 19 6.62 -1.79 -7.78
CA GLY A 19 6.16 -3.15 -8.04
C GLY A 19 4.64 -3.27 -7.98
N ALA A 20 4.01 -2.66 -6.97
CA ALA A 20 2.55 -2.61 -6.86
C ALA A 20 1.91 -1.90 -8.06
N LEU A 21 2.43 -0.71 -8.44
CA LEU A 21 1.94 0.02 -9.62
C LEU A 21 2.12 -0.79 -10.91
N ALA A 22 3.26 -1.45 -11.10
CA ALA A 22 3.53 -2.29 -12.26
C ALA A 22 2.61 -3.53 -12.33
N ALA A 23 2.15 -4.02 -11.19
CA ALA A 23 1.15 -5.09 -11.09
C ALA A 23 -0.29 -4.60 -11.34
N GLY A 24 -0.47 -3.33 -11.70
CA GLY A 24 -1.79 -2.74 -11.92
C GLY A 24 -2.55 -2.45 -10.62
N LEU A 25 -1.87 -2.45 -9.47
CA LEU A 25 -2.46 -2.12 -8.19
C LEU A 25 -2.26 -0.63 -7.89
N PRO A 26 -3.29 0.20 -7.97
CA PRO A 26 -3.19 1.63 -7.67
C PRO A 26 -2.83 1.83 -6.19
N VAL A 27 -1.65 2.36 -5.92
CA VAL A 27 -1.18 2.63 -4.56
C VAL A 27 -1.89 3.86 -3.99
N GLU A 28 -2.56 3.69 -2.86
CA GLU A 28 -3.24 4.77 -2.13
C GLU A 28 -2.36 5.36 -1.03
N ARG A 29 -1.77 4.48 -0.21
CA ARG A 29 -0.97 4.85 0.96
C ARG A 29 0.11 3.83 1.21
N VAL A 30 1.27 4.30 1.67
CA VAL A 30 2.37 3.43 2.12
C VAL A 30 2.66 3.75 3.58
N GLU A 31 2.63 2.73 4.41
CA GLU A 31 2.98 2.81 5.83
C GLU A 31 4.21 1.95 6.12
N ILE A 32 5.03 2.40 7.08
CA ILE A 32 6.22 1.68 7.52
C ILE A 32 6.15 1.51 9.02
N CYS A 33 6.12 0.26 9.48
CA CYS A 33 6.11 -0.06 10.90
C CYS A 33 7.51 0.14 11.51
N ARG A 34 7.58 0.22 12.86
CA ARG A 34 8.86 0.40 13.58
C ARG A 34 9.87 -0.72 13.31
N ASP A 35 9.40 -1.93 13.02
CA ASP A 35 10.21 -3.09 12.66
C ASP A 35 10.74 -3.06 11.20
N GLY A 36 10.35 -2.07 10.41
CA GLY A 36 10.73 -1.95 9.00
C GLY A 36 9.78 -2.64 8.02
N LYS A 37 8.65 -3.19 8.49
CA LYS A 37 7.63 -3.76 7.61
C LYS A 37 6.98 -2.66 6.76
N ILE A 38 6.99 -2.85 5.44
CA ILE A 38 6.36 -1.96 4.46
C ILE A 38 4.97 -2.49 4.16
N ILE A 39 3.94 -1.68 4.40
CA ILE A 39 2.54 -1.99 4.13
C ILE A 39 2.05 -1.06 3.02
N ILE A 40 1.56 -1.62 1.92
CA ILE A 40 0.99 -0.86 0.79
C ILE A 40 -0.52 -1.06 0.82
N PHE A 41 -1.24 0.05 0.98
CA PHE A 41 -2.68 0.10 0.78
C PHE A 41 -2.93 0.43 -0.68
N VAL A 42 -3.73 -0.41 -1.32
CA VAL A 42 -4.14 -0.25 -2.71
C VAL A 42 -5.58 0.22 -2.74
N GLN A 43 -5.91 1.14 -3.64
CA GLN A 43 -7.31 1.52 -3.85
C GLN A 43 -8.06 0.26 -4.29
N GLN A 44 -8.98 -0.20 -3.45
CA GLN A 44 -10.02 -1.09 -3.93
C GLN A 44 -10.98 -0.23 -4.71
N GLY A 45 -11.07 -0.45 -6.03
CA GLY A 45 -12.20 0.05 -6.79
C GLY A 45 -13.47 -0.36 -6.04
N VAL A 46 -14.40 0.57 -5.86
CA VAL A 46 -15.69 0.26 -5.24
C VAL A 46 -16.24 -0.92 -6.01
N ALA A 47 -16.18 -2.12 -5.45
CA ALA A 47 -16.94 -3.24 -5.94
C ALA A 47 -18.38 -2.83 -5.62
N THR A 48 -19.00 -2.11 -6.55
CA THR A 48 -20.44 -1.92 -6.57
C THR A 48 -21.00 -3.31 -6.86
N SER A 49 -21.01 -4.18 -5.86
CA SER A 49 -21.95 -5.28 -5.81
C SER A 49 -23.30 -4.62 -5.67
N GLN A 50 -23.86 -4.18 -6.80
CA GLN A 50 -25.24 -3.76 -6.86
C GLN A 50 -26.04 -4.99 -6.47
N ASN A 51 -26.58 -5.00 -5.25
CA ASN A 51 -27.28 -6.15 -4.74
C ASN A 51 -28.62 -6.20 -5.50
N ASP A 52 -29.04 -7.38 -5.95
CA ASP A 52 -30.28 -7.50 -6.75
C ASP A 52 -31.54 -7.06 -5.98
N TRP A 53 -31.42 -6.93 -4.65
CA TRP A 53 -32.44 -6.43 -3.73
C TRP A 53 -32.53 -4.89 -3.65
N ASP A 54 -31.57 -4.16 -4.23
CA ASP A 54 -31.53 -2.68 -4.26
C ASP A 54 -32.28 -2.09 -5.47
N ARG A 55 -33.00 -2.91 -6.25
CA ARG A 55 -33.82 -2.45 -7.40
C ARG A 55 -35.21 -1.96 -6.93
N PRO A 56 -35.76 -0.90 -7.55
CA PRO A 56 -37.02 -0.27 -7.14
C PRO A 56 -38.26 -1.16 -7.32
#